data_AF-A0A7K0PM19-F1
#
_entry.id   AF-A0A7K0PM19-F1
#
_cell.length_a   1.000
_cell.length_b   1.000
_cell.length_c   1.000
_cell.angle_alpha   90.00
_cell.angle_beta   90.00
_cell.angle_gamma   90.00
#
_symmetry.space_group_name_H-M   'P 1'
#
loop_
_entity.id
_entity.type
_entity.pdbx_description
1 polymer ?
#
loop_
_entity_poly.entity_id
_entity_poly.type
_entity_poly.pdbx_seq_one_letter_code
_entity_poly.pdbx_strand_id
1 'polypeptide(L)'
;VDRLRALAATIDGDLVAARLEHVEALAEGDAARLDAASSVFDGLGASLLAAEAATDAAAAWRADGRRQRADAALARAGALAEDCPDAHTPALVPVALRERLTEAERGTALLAVAGRTNRQIAQELGLSIRTIDNRLQRTYTKLGISSRAELARLVR
;
A
#
# COMPACT_ATOMS: atom_id res chain seq x y z
N VAL A 1 -9.95 15.24 2.33
CA VAL A 1 -10.88 14.76 3.39
C VAL A 1 -12.30 15.29 3.18
N ASP A 2 -12.49 16.60 2.93
CA ASP A 2 -13.82 17.24 2.91
C ASP A 2 -14.84 16.63 1.95
N ARG A 3 -14.42 16.23 0.75
CA ARG A 3 -15.29 15.53 -0.21
C ARG A 3 -15.78 14.18 0.34
N LEU A 4 -14.91 13.44 1.01
CA LEU A 4 -15.20 12.13 1.59
C LEU A 4 -16.14 12.25 2.79
N ARG A 5 -15.95 13.27 3.63
CA ARG A 5 -16.85 13.61 4.75
C ARG A 5 -18.27 13.93 4.26
N ALA A 6 -18.39 14.72 3.18
CA ALA A 6 -19.69 15.04 2.58
C ALA A 6 -20.40 13.81 2.02
N LEU A 7 -19.68 12.86 1.41
CA LEU A 7 -20.26 11.60 0.91
C LEU A 7 -20.65 10.66 2.06
N ALA A 8 -19.84 10.59 3.12
CA ALA A 8 -20.17 9.78 4.29
C ALA A 8 -21.47 10.21 4.98
N ALA A 9 -21.79 11.50 4.95
CA ALA A 9 -23.07 12.02 5.46
C ALA A 9 -24.29 11.62 4.61
N THR A 10 -24.09 11.03 3.43
CA THR A 10 -25.16 10.66 2.49
C THR A 10 -25.33 9.16 2.29
N ILE A 11 -24.43 8.35 2.85
CA ILE A 11 -24.45 6.89 2.72
C ILE A 11 -24.39 6.29 4.12
N ASP A 12 -25.47 5.62 4.52
CA ASP A 12 -25.51 4.89 5.78
C ASP A 12 -24.69 3.60 5.68
N GLY A 13 -23.82 3.37 6.66
CA GLY A 13 -23.09 2.10 6.81
C GLY A 13 -21.81 2.24 7.62
N ASP A 14 -21.59 1.28 8.53
CA ASP A 14 -20.42 1.23 9.42
C ASP A 14 -19.10 1.22 8.65
N LEU A 15 -19.09 0.67 7.44
CA LEU A 15 -17.94 0.67 6.54
C LEU A 15 -17.56 2.08 6.06
N VAL A 16 -18.54 2.94 5.78
CA VAL A 16 -18.31 4.30 5.30
C VAL A 16 -17.77 5.18 6.42
N ALA A 17 -18.32 5.02 7.63
CA ALA A 17 -17.82 5.68 8.84
C ALA A 17 -16.37 5.24 9.13
N ALA A 18 -16.08 3.94 9.07
CA ALA A 18 -14.73 3.40 9.26
C ALA A 18 -13.75 3.92 8.19
N ARG A 19 -14.19 4.07 6.93
CA ARG A 19 -13.35 4.62 5.86
C ARG A 19 -13.07 6.10 6.02
N LEU A 20 -14.04 6.89 6.49
CA LEU A 20 -13.80 8.29 6.82
C LEU A 20 -12.77 8.42 7.95
N GLU A 21 -12.96 7.68 9.04
CA GLU A 21 -12.06 7.68 10.19
C GLU A 21 -10.63 7.30 9.79
N HIS A 22 -10.47 6.25 8.98
CA HIS A 22 -9.16 5.85 8.43
C HIS A 22 -8.51 7.01 7.64
N VAL A 23 -9.25 7.66 6.73
CA VAL A 23 -8.70 8.75 5.91
C VAL A 23 -8.32 9.97 6.75
N GLU A 24 -9.09 10.29 7.79
CA GLU A 24 -8.79 11.38 8.72
C GLU A 24 -7.53 11.08 9.55
N ALA A 25 -7.46 9.88 10.14
CA ALA A 25 -6.29 9.43 10.88
C ALA A 25 -5.03 9.41 10.02
N LEU A 26 -5.15 9.01 8.75
CA LEU A 26 -4.03 9.01 7.80
C LEU A 26 -3.55 10.43 7.49
N ALA A 27 -4.47 11.38 7.32
CA ALA A 27 -4.13 12.78 7.05
C ALA A 27 -3.44 13.45 8.26
N GLU A 28 -3.80 13.04 9.47
CA GLU A 28 -3.22 13.54 10.72
C GLU A 28 -1.94 12.79 11.14
N GLY A 29 -1.67 11.62 10.56
CA GLY A 29 -0.57 10.75 10.96
C GLY A 29 -0.78 10.08 12.31
N ASP A 30 -2.03 9.92 12.76
CA ASP A 30 -2.35 9.33 14.06
C ASP A 30 -2.29 7.79 13.98
N ALA A 31 -1.16 7.24 14.44
CA ALA A 31 -0.90 5.81 14.40
C ALA A 31 -1.91 4.97 15.22
N ALA A 32 -2.41 5.50 16.34
CA ALA A 32 -3.35 4.78 17.19
C ALA A 32 -4.74 4.71 16.55
N ARG A 33 -5.18 5.80 15.92
CA ARG A 33 -6.44 5.83 15.17
C ARG A 33 -6.38 4.92 13.93
N LEU A 34 -5.23 4.82 13.27
CA LEU A 34 -5.02 3.90 12.15
C LEU A 34 -5.09 2.41 12.60
N ASP A 35 -4.50 2.06 13.74
CA ASP A 35 -4.63 0.72 14.33
C ASP A 35 -6.08 0.39 14.70
N ALA A 36 -6.80 1.36 15.27
CA ALA A 36 -8.22 1.21 15.58
C ALA A 36 -9.05 1.00 14.30
N ALA A 37 -8.80 1.77 13.25
CA ALA A 37 -9.44 1.60 11.95
C ALA A 37 -9.20 0.20 11.37
N SER A 38 -7.97 -0.34 11.48
CA SER A 38 -7.68 -1.73 11.09
C SER A 38 -8.56 -2.74 11.84
N SER A 39 -8.75 -2.54 13.13
CA SER A 39 -9.57 -3.43 13.97
C SER A 39 -11.06 -3.35 13.63
N VAL A 40 -11.54 -2.14 13.31
CA VAL A 40 -12.93 -1.92 12.87
C VAL A 40 -13.19 -2.58 11.52
N PHE A 41 -12.31 -2.40 10.52
CA PHE A 41 -12.49 -3.05 9.22
C PHE A 41 -12.49 -4.58 9.33
N ASP A 42 -11.63 -5.14 10.17
CA ASP A 42 -11.56 -6.58 10.43
C ASP A 42 -12.89 -7.09 11.02
N GLY A 43 -13.43 -6.40 12.02
CA GLY A 43 -14.75 -6.71 12.60
C GLY A 43 -15.91 -6.58 11.61
N LEU A 44 -15.75 -5.78 10.55
CA LEU A 44 -16.72 -5.64 9.45
C LEU A 44 -16.52 -6.68 8.32
N GLY A 45 -15.55 -7.60 8.45
CA GLY A 45 -15.20 -8.57 7.41
C GLY A 45 -14.50 -7.95 6.19
N ALA A 46 -14.00 -6.71 6.32
CA ALA A 46 -13.29 -6.00 5.27
C ALA A 46 -11.78 -6.21 5.38
N SER A 47 -11.32 -7.48 5.31
CA SER A 47 -9.93 -7.89 5.59
C SER A 47 -8.90 -7.10 4.79
N LEU A 48 -9.18 -6.79 3.52
CA LEU A 48 -8.29 -5.97 2.70
C LEU A 48 -8.12 -4.56 3.29
N LEU A 49 -9.21 -3.88 3.63
CA LEU A 49 -9.17 -2.53 4.23
C LEU A 49 -8.53 -2.54 5.62
N ALA A 50 -8.73 -3.62 6.36
CA ALA A 50 -8.07 -3.84 7.64
C ALA A 50 -6.55 -3.95 7.50
N ALA A 51 -6.08 -4.66 6.46
CA ALA A 51 -4.66 -4.79 6.14
C ALA A 51 -4.05 -3.46 5.64
N GLU A 52 -4.81 -2.67 4.85
CA GLU A 52 -4.38 -1.32 4.43
C GLU A 52 -4.14 -0.43 5.66
N ALA A 53 -5.14 -0.35 6.56
CA ALA A 53 -5.08 0.49 7.75
C ALA A 53 -3.94 0.07 8.69
N ALA A 54 -3.69 -1.23 8.84
CA ALA A 54 -2.56 -1.74 9.63
C ALA A 54 -1.20 -1.36 9.00
N THR A 55 -1.10 -1.33 7.67
CA THR A 55 0.13 -0.91 6.99
C THR A 55 0.40 0.58 7.17
N ASP A 56 -0.64 1.40 7.08
CA ASP A 56 -0.55 2.83 7.31
C ASP A 56 -0.25 3.13 8.80
N ALA A 57 -0.84 2.39 9.74
CA ALA A 57 -0.50 2.45 11.17
C ALA A 57 0.98 2.12 11.42
N ALA A 58 1.50 1.08 10.76
CA ALA A 58 2.91 0.73 10.87
C ALA A 58 3.84 1.85 10.35
N ALA A 59 3.45 2.56 9.29
CA ALA A 59 4.18 3.72 8.79
C ALA A 59 4.22 4.85 9.84
N ALA A 60 3.06 5.18 10.41
CA ALA A 60 2.93 6.22 11.43
C ALA A 60 3.71 5.87 12.71
N TRP A 61 3.61 4.63 13.21
CA TRP A 61 4.39 4.19 14.38
C TRP A 61 5.91 4.25 14.16
N ARG A 62 6.38 4.04 12.93
CA ARG A 62 7.81 4.23 12.60
C ARG A 62 8.22 5.68 12.65
N ALA A 63 7.40 6.58 12.11
CA ALA A 63 7.65 8.02 12.17
C ALA A 63 7.74 8.50 13.63
N ASP A 64 6.92 7.93 14.52
CA ASP A 64 6.95 8.19 15.96
C ASP A 64 8.09 7.48 16.72
N GLY A 65 8.93 6.70 16.04
CA GLY A 65 10.04 5.94 16.64
C GLY A 65 9.61 4.72 17.46
N ARG A 66 8.33 4.32 17.42
CA ARG A 66 7.75 3.21 18.20
C ARG A 66 7.87 1.88 17.45
N ARG A 67 9.10 1.42 17.23
CA ARG A 67 9.42 0.23 16.40
C ARG A 67 8.61 -1.02 16.75
N GLN A 68 8.47 -1.36 18.03
CA GLN A 68 7.71 -2.54 18.46
C GLN A 68 6.24 -2.49 18.00
N ARG A 69 5.61 -1.31 17.99
CA ARG A 69 4.23 -1.16 17.50
C ARG A 69 4.16 -1.21 15.99
N ALA A 70 5.13 -0.63 15.30
CA ALA A 70 5.23 -0.75 13.86
C ALA A 70 5.36 -2.21 13.40
N ASP A 71 6.18 -3.00 14.09
CA ASP A 71 6.38 -4.41 13.77
C ASP A 71 5.10 -5.22 14.05
N ALA A 72 4.40 -4.94 15.15
CA ALA A 72 3.11 -5.56 15.46
C ALA A 72 2.03 -5.22 14.41
N ALA A 73 1.96 -3.96 13.98
CA ALA A 73 1.03 -3.50 12.96
C ALA A 73 1.32 -4.16 11.59
N LEU A 74 2.60 -4.32 11.23
CA LEU A 74 2.96 -5.08 10.02
C LEU A 74 2.61 -6.57 10.11
N ALA A 75 2.85 -7.21 11.25
CA ALA A 75 2.47 -8.61 11.43
C ALA A 75 0.96 -8.80 11.25
N ARG A 76 0.16 -7.87 11.81
CA ARG A 76 -1.29 -7.84 11.61
C ARG A 76 -1.66 -7.63 10.14
N ALA A 77 -1.03 -6.68 9.45
CA ALA A 77 -1.28 -6.44 8.02
C ALA A 77 -1.02 -7.69 7.18
N GLY A 78 0.07 -8.41 7.46
CA GLY A 78 0.41 -9.67 6.78
C GLY A 78 -0.65 -10.75 7.00
N ALA A 79 -1.05 -10.98 8.26
CA ALA A 79 -2.07 -11.97 8.58
C ALA A 79 -3.43 -11.66 7.90
N LEU A 80 -3.85 -10.40 7.89
CA LEU A 80 -5.11 -9.99 7.24
C LEU A 80 -5.06 -10.08 5.71
N ALA A 81 -3.87 -9.98 5.11
CA ALA A 81 -3.70 -10.10 3.67
C ALA A 81 -3.75 -11.55 3.18
N GLU A 82 -3.54 -12.55 4.05
CA GLU A 82 -3.65 -13.98 3.70
C GLU A 82 -5.07 -14.34 3.23
N ASP A 83 -6.10 -13.65 3.73
CA ASP A 83 -7.49 -13.81 3.31
C ASP A 83 -7.77 -13.23 1.90
N CYS A 84 -6.82 -12.49 1.34
CA CYS A 84 -6.94 -11.77 0.06
C CYS A 84 -5.71 -11.99 -0.84
N PRO A 85 -5.38 -13.24 -1.22
CA PRO A 85 -4.08 -13.60 -1.82
C PRO A 85 -3.78 -12.95 -3.19
N ASP A 86 -4.80 -12.49 -3.91
CA ASP A 86 -4.68 -11.81 -5.21
C ASP A 86 -4.93 -10.29 -5.14
N ALA A 87 -5.14 -9.72 -3.94
CA ALA A 87 -5.40 -8.29 -3.80
C ALA A 87 -4.10 -7.48 -3.87
N HIS A 88 -4.02 -6.59 -4.87
CA HIS A 88 -2.92 -5.66 -5.04
C HIS A 88 -3.40 -4.23 -4.85
N THR A 89 -3.26 -3.69 -3.63
CA THR A 89 -3.57 -2.27 -3.36
C THR A 89 -2.30 -1.48 -3.04
N PRO A 90 -2.27 -0.17 -3.35
CA PRO A 90 -1.11 0.67 -3.05
C PRO A 90 -0.72 0.68 -1.57
N ALA A 91 -1.68 0.44 -0.66
CA ALA A 91 -1.51 0.33 0.79
C ALA A 91 -0.71 -0.90 1.23
N LEU A 92 -0.90 -2.03 0.57
CA LEU A 92 -0.17 -3.27 0.89
C LEU A 92 1.26 -3.30 0.35
N VAL A 93 1.63 -2.37 -0.53
CA VAL A 93 3.02 -2.23 -0.97
C VAL A 93 3.85 -1.78 0.24
N PRO A 94 4.87 -2.55 0.68
CA PRO A 94 5.65 -2.23 1.87
C PRO A 94 6.05 -0.75 1.94
N VAL A 95 5.93 -0.12 3.11
CA VAL A 95 6.30 1.30 3.32
C VAL A 95 7.75 1.59 2.87
N ALA A 96 8.65 0.63 3.05
CA ALA A 96 10.03 0.70 2.55
C ALA A 96 10.13 0.81 1.01
N LEU A 97 9.17 0.26 0.26
CA LEU A 97 9.04 0.47 -1.19
C LEU A 97 8.49 1.87 -1.51
N ARG A 98 7.60 2.43 -0.65
CA ARG A 98 7.03 3.80 -0.79
C ARG A 98 8.07 4.90 -0.62
N GLU A 99 8.98 4.75 0.33
CA GLU A 99 10.00 5.77 0.60
C GLU A 99 11.19 5.71 -0.35
N ARG A 100 11.49 4.53 -0.91
CA ARG A 100 12.70 4.32 -1.74
C ARG A 100 12.47 4.55 -3.23
N LEU A 101 11.22 4.52 -3.69
CA LEU A 101 10.87 4.68 -5.11
C LEU A 101 10.11 5.97 -5.37
N THR A 102 10.44 6.61 -6.49
CA THR A 102 9.62 7.69 -7.05
C THR A 102 8.26 7.15 -7.54
N GLU A 103 7.28 8.02 -7.68
CA GLU A 103 5.95 7.66 -8.21
C GLU A 103 6.05 6.96 -9.58
N ALA A 104 6.92 7.46 -10.45
CA ALA A 104 7.17 6.89 -11.77
C ALA A 104 7.79 5.48 -11.71
N GLU A 105 8.73 5.24 -10.78
CA GLU A 105 9.33 3.93 -10.54
C GLU A 105 8.30 2.95 -9.96
N ARG A 106 7.49 3.40 -9.00
CA ARG A 106 6.38 2.62 -8.45
C ARG A 106 5.39 2.19 -9.53
N GLY A 107 4.92 3.10 -10.37
CA GLY A 107 3.97 2.78 -11.43
C GLY A 107 4.51 1.71 -12.38
N THR A 108 5.78 1.83 -12.76
CA THR A 108 6.46 0.82 -13.59
C THR A 108 6.64 -0.53 -12.87
N ALA A 109 6.99 -0.51 -11.57
CA ALA A 109 7.15 -1.71 -10.76
C ALA A 109 5.83 -2.49 -10.62
N LEU A 110 4.72 -1.79 -10.36
CA LEU A 110 3.39 -2.40 -10.21
C LEU A 110 2.94 -3.09 -11.50
N LEU A 111 3.10 -2.44 -12.66
CA LEU A 111 2.80 -3.08 -13.95
C LEU A 111 3.69 -4.30 -14.21
N ALA A 112 4.95 -4.25 -13.81
CA ALA A 112 5.88 -5.36 -13.94
C ALA A 112 5.50 -6.56 -13.05
N VAL A 113 5.02 -6.31 -11.83
CA VAL A 113 4.49 -7.33 -10.90
C VAL A 113 3.19 -7.93 -11.42
N ALA A 114 2.33 -7.12 -12.06
CA ALA A 114 1.12 -7.57 -12.75
C ALA A 114 1.38 -8.38 -14.04
N GLY A 115 2.62 -8.81 -14.28
CA GLY A 115 2.98 -9.68 -15.40
C GLY A 115 3.15 -8.97 -16.76
N ARG A 116 3.08 -7.64 -16.82
CA ARG A 116 3.29 -6.91 -18.08
C ARG A 116 4.75 -6.97 -18.52
N THR A 117 4.96 -7.19 -19.82
CA THR A 117 6.29 -7.13 -20.45
C THR A 117 6.76 -5.67 -20.59
N ASN A 118 8.07 -5.45 -20.71
CA ASN A 118 8.61 -4.08 -20.82
C ASN A 118 8.07 -3.35 -22.07
N ARG A 119 7.74 -4.09 -23.14
CA ARG A 119 7.06 -3.55 -24.32
C ARG A 119 5.64 -3.08 -24.03
N GLN A 120 4.86 -3.87 -23.29
CA GLN A 120 3.49 -3.49 -22.90
C GLN A 120 3.50 -2.27 -21.98
N ILE A 121 4.41 -2.25 -21.00
CA ILE A 121 4.56 -1.12 -20.07
C ILE A 121 4.98 0.15 -20.83
N ALA A 122 5.91 0.02 -21.78
CA ALA A 122 6.36 1.12 -22.62
C ALA A 122 5.20 1.72 -23.42
N GLN A 123 4.37 0.87 -24.02
CA GLN A 123 3.18 1.29 -24.75
C GLN A 123 2.15 1.96 -23.84
N GLU A 124 1.89 1.40 -22.67
CA GLU A 124 0.91 1.92 -21.70
C GLU A 124 1.32 3.28 -21.12
N LEU A 125 2.62 3.49 -20.91
CA LEU A 125 3.16 4.72 -20.34
C LEU A 125 3.62 5.74 -21.39
N GLY A 126 3.53 5.42 -22.69
CA GLY A 126 4.00 6.29 -23.77
C GLY A 126 5.53 6.52 -23.76
N LEU A 127 6.30 5.53 -23.31
CA LEU A 127 7.76 5.61 -23.15
C LEU A 127 8.48 4.61 -24.07
N SER A 128 9.79 4.77 -24.23
CA SER A 128 10.60 3.76 -24.93
C SER A 128 10.82 2.52 -24.05
N ILE A 129 10.99 1.35 -24.68
CA ILE A 129 11.35 0.11 -23.97
C ILE A 129 12.64 0.30 -23.16
N ARG A 130 13.64 0.99 -23.73
CA ARG A 130 14.90 1.32 -23.04
C ARG A 130 14.68 2.17 -21.79
N THR A 131 13.71 3.09 -21.81
CA THR A 131 13.34 3.87 -20.63
C THR A 131 12.76 2.99 -19.53
N ILE A 132 11.91 2.02 -19.90
CA ILE A 132 11.35 1.06 -18.95
C ILE A 132 12.44 0.16 -18.37
N ASP A 133 13.35 -0.36 -19.21
CA ASP A 133 14.49 -1.18 -18.76
C ASP A 133 15.34 -0.42 -17.73
N ASN A 134 15.74 0.81 -18.06
CA ASN A 134 16.55 1.65 -17.16
C ASN A 134 15.81 1.96 -15.86
N ARG A 135 14.50 2.21 -15.92
CA ARG A 135 13.69 2.51 -14.73
C ARG A 135 13.54 1.28 -13.84
N LEU A 136 13.31 0.10 -14.42
CA LEU A 136 13.28 -1.16 -13.67
C LEU A 136 14.63 -1.48 -13.06
N GLN A 137 15.74 -1.25 -13.78
CA GLN A 137 17.07 -1.46 -13.24
C GLN A 137 17.35 -0.57 -12.03
N ARG A 138 17.02 0.73 -12.11
CA ARG A 138 17.12 1.65 -10.96
C ARG A 138 16.22 1.22 -9.81
N THR A 139 15.02 0.75 -10.11
CA THR A 139 14.08 0.20 -9.12
C THR A 139 14.72 -0.99 -8.40
N TYR A 140 15.29 -1.94 -9.13
CA TYR A 140 15.97 -3.11 -8.56
C TYR A 140 17.15 -2.71 -7.67
N THR A 141 18.01 -1.80 -8.14
CA THR A 141 19.14 -1.27 -7.35
C THR A 141 18.66 -0.60 -6.07
N LYS A 142 17.63 0.25 -6.15
CA LYS A 142 17.07 0.95 -4.97
C LYS A 142 16.47 -0.01 -3.95
N LEU A 143 15.95 -1.15 -4.40
CA LEU A 143 15.35 -2.17 -3.55
C LEU A 143 16.34 -3.25 -3.09
N GLY A 144 17.56 -3.27 -3.63
CA GLY A 144 18.56 -4.28 -3.31
C GLY A 144 18.22 -5.67 -3.86
N ILE A 145 17.46 -5.71 -4.95
CA ILE A 145 17.05 -6.94 -5.64
C ILE A 145 17.69 -7.03 -7.02
N SER A 146 17.67 -8.21 -7.61
CA SER A 146 18.32 -8.48 -8.90
C SER A 146 17.35 -8.87 -10.02
N SER A 147 16.09 -9.19 -9.69
CA SER A 147 15.17 -9.77 -10.66
C SER A 147 13.71 -9.29 -10.52
N ARG A 148 12.97 -9.41 -11.64
CA ARG A 148 11.52 -9.20 -11.67
C ARG A 148 10.78 -10.19 -10.76
N ALA A 149 11.30 -11.40 -10.62
CA ALA A 149 10.76 -12.42 -9.72
C ALA A 149 10.94 -12.01 -8.25
N GLU A 150 12.11 -11.51 -7.88
CA GLU A 150 12.34 -10.94 -6.55
C GLU A 150 11.46 -9.72 -6.29
N LEU A 151 11.25 -8.86 -7.29
CA LEU A 151 10.32 -7.75 -7.19
C LEU A 151 8.90 -8.25 -6.89
N ALA A 152 8.44 -9.29 -7.59
CA ALA A 152 7.13 -9.89 -7.35
C ALA A 152 6.99 -10.50 -5.94
N ARG A 153 8.06 -11.12 -5.40
CA ARG A 153 8.06 -11.62 -4.01
C ARG A 153 8.11 -10.54 -2.94
N LEU A 154 8.59 -9.34 -3.27
CA LEU A 154 8.68 -8.22 -2.33
C LEU A 154 7.36 -7.46 -2.25
N VAL A 155 6.48 -7.64 -3.25
CA VAL A 155 5.17 -6.99 -3.37
C VAL A 155 4.01 -7.95 -3.04
N ARG A 156 4.24 -9.27 -3.08
CA ARG A 156 3.36 -10.29 -2.47
C ARG A 156 3.74 -10.48 -1.00
#